data_AF-W7EXG9-F1
#
_entry.id   AF-W7EXG9-F1
#
_cell.length_a   1.000
_cell.length_b   1.000
_cell.length_c   1.000
_cell.angle_alpha   90.00
_cell.angle_beta   90.00
_cell.angle_gamma   90.00
#
_symmetry.space_group_name_H-M   'P 1'
#
loop_
_entity.id
_entity.type
_entity.pdbx_description
1 polymer ?
#
loop_
_entity_poly.entity_id
_entity_poly.type
_entity_poly.pdbx_seq_one_letter_code
_entity_poly.pdbx_strand_id
1 'polypeptide(L)'
;MKTQSILLAALASAPAALAHTVFTDFYVDGVPQGDGVAIRMNPSGEHTSSPIGSLDSTDMACNVQGTKGVSRTQTVQDGSVLTFEIREWPDDPSKERLDPGHKGPCAVYLKKVEDATTDTAAGDGWFKIFDHGYDADSKQWCTDKIIANNGLLSVTLPENLLQGDYLARPEILALHAAKDGDPQFYTGCAQIFLKSSGNLVPESTVSIPGYVKYNEPSTDFDIYNTPATEYVVPGPKVAKLTAGASKSSATVQTKGLKPQGCVMENANWCAKEVQSYTDEKGCWAAAEDCWAQSDVCYDSAPPTGGKNCKLWQDKCTDIGAQCKAGNWVGPPNKGKDLTPAKKSIDVGLIMPNQVQPGAPSKNTPAPSSEKEQEEPESTPAPKPETETKPEDSEYQPAPAPAKPVVEAPKPTPTPDAPAAPSNDEYDSPPFMEPTNYPAAPPPAPSKQPTTLSKAPISTITVAPSSAGGPKPTQPPCPKGYRCVYVTDLVVVTTTVYVTEGAAPTATPAPSSGSYMKRAHLHPRRRLHMA
;
A
#
# COMPACT_ATOMS: atom_id res chain seq x y z
N MET A 1 -13.20 60.54 23.42
CA MET A 1 -13.42 59.22 22.78
C MET A 1 -12.21 58.90 21.91
N LYS A 2 -11.62 57.71 22.04
CA LYS A 2 -10.55 57.20 21.18
C LYS A 2 -10.77 55.69 20.99
N THR A 3 -11.32 55.30 19.85
CA THR A 3 -11.41 53.89 19.44
C THR A 3 -10.15 53.55 18.65
N GLN A 4 -9.24 52.76 19.23
CA GLN A 4 -8.08 52.24 18.51
C GLN A 4 -8.50 51.02 17.70
N SER A 5 -8.16 51.01 16.41
CA SER A 5 -8.35 49.85 15.55
C SER A 5 -7.34 48.75 15.93
N ILE A 6 -7.83 47.65 16.48
CA ILE A 6 -7.05 46.41 16.59
C ILE A 6 -7.42 45.55 15.38
N LEU A 7 -6.59 45.59 14.33
CA LEU A 7 -6.58 44.51 13.34
C LEU A 7 -5.87 43.32 14.00
N LEU A 8 -6.62 42.26 14.28
CA LEU A 8 -6.05 41.00 14.75
C LEU A 8 -5.25 40.38 13.59
N ALA A 9 -3.96 40.14 13.83
CA ALA A 9 -3.13 39.38 12.90
C ALA A 9 -3.53 37.89 12.98
N ALA A 10 -4.48 37.49 12.14
CA ALA A 10 -4.78 36.09 11.90
C ALA A 10 -3.60 35.45 11.15
N LEU A 11 -2.56 35.04 11.89
CA LEU A 11 -1.53 34.15 11.34
C LEU A 11 -2.23 32.86 10.93
N ALA A 12 -2.32 32.63 9.63
CA ALA A 12 -2.77 31.37 9.10
C ALA A 12 -1.73 30.30 9.47
N SER A 13 -1.99 29.56 10.54
CA SER A 13 -1.42 28.23 10.74
C SER A 13 -2.03 27.29 9.70
N ALA A 14 -1.62 27.48 8.44
CA ALA A 14 -1.86 26.49 7.41
C ALA A 14 -1.28 25.16 7.92
N PRO A 15 -2.02 24.03 7.84
CA PRO A 15 -1.40 22.74 8.05
C PRO A 15 -0.25 22.63 7.04
N ALA A 16 0.91 22.17 7.50
CA ALA A 16 1.96 21.76 6.58
C ALA A 16 1.42 20.56 5.80
N ALA A 17 0.98 20.79 4.57
CA ALA A 17 0.54 19.74 3.66
C ALA A 17 1.70 18.76 3.48
N LEU A 18 1.57 17.59 4.09
CA LEU A 18 2.47 16.47 3.89
C LEU A 18 2.09 15.84 2.56
N ALA A 19 2.46 16.52 1.48
CA ALA A 19 2.17 16.29 0.05
C ALA A 19 2.62 14.91 -0.52
N HIS A 20 3.02 14.03 0.38
CA HIS A 20 3.46 12.66 0.25
C HIS A 20 2.39 11.75 -0.38
N THR A 21 2.78 10.61 -0.98
CA THR A 21 1.80 9.66 -1.51
C THR A 21 2.28 8.20 -1.50
N VAL A 22 1.34 7.25 -1.49
CA VAL A 22 1.64 5.81 -1.51
C VAL A 22 0.70 5.04 -2.45
N PHE A 23 1.21 3.94 -3.01
CA PHE A 23 0.45 3.01 -3.85
C PHE A 23 -0.32 1.99 -2.98
N THR A 24 -1.64 1.98 -3.08
CA THR A 24 -2.54 1.41 -2.05
C THR A 24 -3.37 0.22 -2.49
N ASP A 25 -3.89 0.23 -3.72
CA ASP A 25 -4.52 -0.88 -4.41
C ASP A 25 -4.02 -0.88 -5.87
N PHE A 26 -4.28 -1.96 -6.60
CA PHE A 26 -4.20 -1.98 -8.05
C PHE A 26 -5.42 -2.67 -8.64
N TYR A 27 -5.79 -2.28 -9.85
CA TYR A 27 -6.89 -2.88 -10.61
C TYR A 27 -6.33 -3.71 -11.76
N VAL A 28 -7.03 -4.79 -12.08
CA VAL A 28 -6.78 -5.61 -13.26
C VAL A 28 -8.06 -5.57 -14.07
N ASP A 29 -8.01 -4.96 -15.26
CA ASP A 29 -9.16 -4.75 -16.14
C ASP A 29 -10.36 -4.10 -15.40
N GLY A 30 -10.06 -3.08 -14.58
CA GLY A 30 -11.02 -2.35 -13.76
C GLY A 30 -11.47 -3.04 -12.47
N VAL A 31 -11.07 -4.28 -12.20
CA VAL A 31 -11.40 -5.01 -10.96
C VAL A 31 -10.34 -4.73 -9.88
N PRO A 32 -10.70 -4.14 -8.71
CA PRO A 32 -9.75 -3.87 -7.63
C PRO A 32 -9.17 -5.16 -7.06
N GLN A 33 -7.89 -5.15 -6.69
CA GLN A 33 -7.26 -6.28 -6.01
C GLN A 33 -7.46 -6.24 -4.49
N GLY A 34 -7.79 -5.07 -3.94
CA GLY A 34 -8.07 -4.78 -2.54
C GLY A 34 -6.88 -4.09 -1.87
N ASP A 35 -7.15 -3.07 -1.05
CA ASP A 35 -6.21 -2.34 -0.21
C ASP A 35 -5.06 -3.24 0.33
N GLY A 36 -3.84 -3.04 -0.18
CA GLY A 36 -2.61 -3.74 0.20
C GLY A 36 -2.46 -5.19 -0.28
N VAL A 37 -3.46 -5.79 -0.94
CA VAL A 37 -3.44 -7.19 -1.39
C VAL A 37 -2.41 -7.36 -2.51
N ALA A 38 -1.42 -8.24 -2.30
CA ALA A 38 -0.30 -8.48 -3.21
C ALA A 38 0.60 -7.25 -3.48
N ILE A 39 0.45 -6.15 -2.71
CA ILE A 39 1.33 -4.98 -2.80
C ILE A 39 2.39 -5.03 -1.71
N ARG A 40 3.65 -4.81 -2.11
CA ARG A 40 4.75 -4.43 -1.22
C ARG A 40 4.66 -2.92 -0.98
N MET A 41 4.15 -2.55 0.18
CA MET A 41 3.97 -1.17 0.65
C MET A 41 4.75 -0.97 1.93
N ASN A 42 5.28 0.24 2.16
CA ASN A 42 5.94 0.61 3.41
C ASN A 42 4.94 0.46 4.58
N PRO A 43 5.22 -0.41 5.58
CA PRO A 43 4.28 -0.72 6.65
C PRO A 43 4.23 0.36 7.76
N SER A 44 5.10 1.37 7.74
CA SER A 44 5.10 2.43 8.77
C SER A 44 3.95 3.40 8.54
N GLY A 45 2.90 3.38 9.38
CA GLY A 45 1.78 4.31 9.26
C GLY A 45 2.16 5.81 9.27
N GLU A 46 3.28 6.17 9.91
CA GLU A 46 3.79 7.55 9.99
C GLU A 46 4.61 7.97 8.75
N HIS A 47 5.15 7.01 7.99
CA HIS A 47 6.11 7.28 6.89
C HIS A 47 5.74 6.55 5.58
N THR A 48 4.56 5.93 5.51
CA THR A 48 4.14 5.06 4.40
C THR A 48 4.14 5.78 3.05
N SER A 49 3.75 7.06 3.07
CA SER A 49 3.68 7.96 1.93
C SER A 49 4.95 8.78 1.71
N SER A 50 5.91 8.78 2.64
CA SER A 50 7.15 9.56 2.54
C SER A 50 8.00 9.14 1.32
N PRO A 51 8.75 10.08 0.72
CA PRO A 51 9.61 9.79 -0.42
C PRO A 51 10.78 8.85 -0.04
N ILE A 52 11.37 8.19 -1.03
CA ILE A 52 12.55 7.34 -0.84
C ILE A 52 13.75 8.19 -0.44
N GLY A 53 14.26 8.01 0.78
CA GLY A 53 15.32 8.84 1.36
C GLY A 53 16.72 8.71 0.73
N SER A 54 16.92 7.86 -0.29
CA SER A 54 18.13 7.87 -1.11
C SER A 54 17.96 7.16 -2.46
N LEU A 55 18.46 7.76 -3.55
CA LEU A 55 18.50 7.15 -4.89
C LEU A 55 19.41 5.91 -4.98
N ASP A 56 20.36 5.77 -4.05
CA ASP A 56 21.25 4.61 -3.95
C ASP A 56 20.69 3.49 -3.05
N SER A 57 19.53 3.69 -2.39
CA SER A 57 18.93 2.67 -1.51
C SER A 57 18.28 1.54 -2.31
N THR A 58 18.32 0.32 -1.76
CA THR A 58 17.51 -0.81 -2.24
C THR A 58 16.01 -0.54 -2.17
N ASP A 59 15.57 0.40 -1.33
CA ASP A 59 14.18 0.86 -1.24
C ASP A 59 13.68 1.52 -2.54
N MET A 60 14.57 2.00 -3.42
CA MET A 60 14.19 2.47 -4.76
C MET A 60 13.47 1.38 -5.58
N ALA A 61 13.71 0.10 -5.30
CA ALA A 61 13.07 -0.99 -6.03
C ALA A 61 11.56 -1.10 -5.71
N CYS A 62 11.17 -1.14 -4.43
CA CYS A 62 9.77 -1.42 -4.03
C CYS A 62 9.32 -0.66 -2.77
N ASN A 63 9.92 0.50 -2.47
CA ASN A 63 9.77 1.27 -1.23
C ASN A 63 10.40 0.58 0.00
N VAL A 64 10.39 1.28 1.13
CA VAL A 64 10.95 0.85 2.42
C VAL A 64 10.37 -0.49 2.85
N GLN A 65 11.25 -1.44 3.17
CA GLN A 65 10.96 -2.86 3.42
C GLN A 65 10.39 -3.66 2.22
N GLY A 66 10.18 -3.05 1.05
CA GLY A 66 9.71 -3.73 -0.17
C GLY A 66 10.70 -4.73 -0.79
N THR A 67 11.91 -4.83 -0.24
CA THR A 67 12.83 -5.95 -0.50
C THR A 67 12.34 -7.27 0.10
N LYS A 68 11.35 -7.25 1.00
CA LYS A 68 10.61 -8.40 1.49
C LYS A 68 9.31 -8.57 0.70
N GLY A 69 9.07 -9.74 0.14
CA GLY A 69 7.81 -10.07 -0.52
C GLY A 69 6.64 -10.28 0.44
N VAL A 70 5.43 -10.06 -0.06
CA VAL A 70 4.17 -10.39 0.63
C VAL A 70 3.65 -11.76 0.20
N SER A 71 2.76 -12.35 0.99
CA SER A 71 2.26 -13.73 0.81
C SER A 71 1.35 -13.95 -0.41
N ARG A 72 1.12 -12.93 -1.25
CA ARG A 72 0.09 -12.92 -2.29
C ARG A 72 0.60 -12.42 -3.63
N THR A 73 0.09 -13.03 -4.70
CA THR A 73 0.39 -12.71 -6.10
C THR A 73 -0.93 -12.82 -6.87
N GLN A 74 -1.30 -11.82 -7.68
CA GLN A 74 -2.56 -11.85 -8.44
C GLN A 74 -2.33 -12.33 -9.88
N THR A 75 -3.20 -13.19 -10.40
CA THR A 75 -3.19 -13.55 -11.82
C THR A 75 -3.67 -12.37 -12.66
N VAL A 76 -2.89 -12.00 -13.68
CA VAL A 76 -3.25 -11.01 -14.71
C VAL A 76 -3.21 -11.68 -16.08
N GLN A 77 -4.01 -11.23 -17.06
CA GLN A 77 -3.89 -11.76 -18.42
C GLN A 77 -2.87 -10.97 -19.25
N ASP A 78 -2.38 -11.60 -20.30
CA ASP A 78 -1.69 -10.91 -21.40
C ASP A 78 -2.57 -9.78 -21.97
N GLY A 79 -1.99 -8.59 -22.13
CA GLY A 79 -2.73 -7.39 -22.59
C GLY A 79 -3.66 -6.73 -21.56
N SER A 80 -3.82 -7.28 -20.33
CA SER A 80 -4.66 -6.65 -19.29
C SER A 80 -4.23 -5.21 -18.98
N VAL A 81 -5.18 -4.34 -18.65
CA VAL A 81 -4.92 -3.02 -18.08
C VAL A 81 -4.58 -3.17 -16.60
N LEU A 82 -3.43 -2.66 -16.20
CA LEU A 82 -3.05 -2.46 -14.80
C LEU A 82 -3.23 -1.00 -14.42
N THR A 83 -4.02 -0.74 -13.39
CA THR A 83 -4.17 0.59 -12.81
C THR A 83 -3.65 0.59 -11.39
N PHE A 84 -2.75 1.50 -11.04
CA PHE A 84 -2.23 1.63 -9.69
C PHE A 84 -2.92 2.79 -8.98
N GLU A 85 -3.50 2.55 -7.80
CA GLU A 85 -4.17 3.59 -7.00
C GLU A 85 -3.19 4.29 -6.06
N ILE A 86 -3.18 5.61 -6.15
CA ILE A 86 -2.28 6.53 -5.45
C ILE A 86 -3.12 7.31 -4.42
N ARG A 87 -2.72 7.30 -3.15
CA ARG A 87 -3.40 8.01 -2.05
C ARG A 87 -2.37 8.74 -1.18
N GLU A 88 -2.66 9.99 -0.85
CA GLU A 88 -1.96 10.75 0.19
C GLU A 88 -2.35 10.20 1.58
N TRP A 89 -3.65 9.91 1.74
CA TRP A 89 -4.27 9.30 2.91
C TRP A 89 -4.62 7.84 2.63
N PRO A 90 -3.75 6.87 2.95
CA PRO A 90 -3.92 5.50 2.46
C PRO A 90 -5.18 4.80 2.97
N ASP A 91 -5.60 5.07 4.20
CA ASP A 91 -6.81 4.49 4.79
C ASP A 91 -8.11 5.20 4.37
N ASP A 92 -8.03 6.40 3.78
CA ASP A 92 -9.19 7.21 3.41
C ASP A 92 -9.22 7.59 1.91
N PRO A 93 -9.74 6.72 1.04
CA PRO A 93 -9.91 6.99 -0.39
C PRO A 93 -10.99 8.05 -0.71
N SER A 94 -11.53 8.79 0.27
CA SER A 94 -12.38 9.96 0.03
C SER A 94 -11.62 11.29 0.02
N LYS A 95 -10.35 11.28 0.45
CA LYS A 95 -9.43 12.44 0.50
C LYS A 95 -8.57 12.58 -0.75
N GLU A 96 -7.69 13.55 -0.70
CA GLU A 96 -6.63 13.87 -1.64
C GLU A 96 -5.76 12.64 -2.01
N ARG A 97 -5.29 12.64 -3.26
CA ARG A 97 -4.54 11.53 -3.88
C ARG A 97 -3.03 11.79 -3.91
N LEU A 98 -2.69 13.02 -4.25
CA LEU A 98 -1.36 13.57 -4.44
C LEU A 98 -1.51 15.09 -4.51
N ASP A 99 -0.62 15.84 -3.88
CA ASP A 99 -0.65 17.30 -3.92
C ASP A 99 -0.41 17.82 -5.36
N PRO A 100 -1.20 18.78 -5.87
CA PRO A 100 -0.97 19.42 -7.17
C PRO A 100 0.42 20.07 -7.35
N GLY A 101 1.14 20.35 -6.26
CA GLY A 101 2.53 20.81 -6.25
C GLY A 101 3.56 19.74 -6.59
N HIS A 102 3.23 18.44 -6.45
CA HIS A 102 4.12 17.32 -6.80
C HIS A 102 4.15 17.06 -8.31
N LYS A 103 4.51 18.10 -9.06
CA LYS A 103 4.66 18.07 -10.51
C LYS A 103 5.92 17.30 -10.91
N GLY A 104 5.78 16.39 -11.88
CA GLY A 104 6.88 15.60 -12.39
C GLY A 104 6.45 14.38 -13.23
N PRO A 105 7.41 13.57 -13.69
CA PRO A 105 7.12 12.41 -14.52
C PRO A 105 6.54 11.24 -13.70
N CYS A 106 6.02 10.27 -14.43
CA CYS A 106 5.72 8.95 -13.91
C CYS A 106 6.27 7.86 -14.84
N ALA A 107 6.42 6.65 -14.32
CA ALA A 107 6.79 5.47 -15.10
C ALA A 107 6.16 4.19 -14.51
N VAL A 108 6.12 3.13 -15.32
CA VAL A 108 5.84 1.77 -14.83
C VAL A 108 6.90 0.82 -15.38
N TYR A 109 7.49 0.02 -14.49
CA TYR A 109 8.46 -1.01 -14.81
C TYR A 109 7.91 -2.39 -14.46
N LEU A 110 8.37 -3.40 -15.18
CA LEU A 110 8.21 -4.81 -14.82
C LEU A 110 9.60 -5.41 -14.54
N LYS A 111 9.67 -6.37 -13.61
CA LYS A 111 10.82 -7.27 -13.46
C LYS A 111 10.32 -8.70 -13.42
N LYS A 112 10.87 -9.56 -14.29
CA LYS A 112 10.56 -11.00 -14.27
C LYS A 112 11.32 -11.68 -13.13
N VAL A 113 10.66 -12.57 -12.41
CA VAL A 113 11.23 -13.26 -11.23
C VAL A 113 10.86 -14.75 -11.24
N GLU A 114 11.56 -15.56 -10.44
CA GLU A 114 11.18 -16.96 -10.19
C GLU A 114 10.01 -17.08 -9.19
N ASP A 115 9.84 -16.05 -8.34
CA ASP A 115 8.89 -16.04 -7.24
C ASP A 115 8.59 -14.61 -6.81
N ALA A 116 7.40 -14.09 -7.13
CA ALA A 116 7.03 -12.75 -6.72
C ALA A 116 6.91 -12.60 -5.19
N THR A 117 6.76 -13.70 -4.44
CA THR A 117 6.62 -13.69 -2.98
C THR A 117 7.97 -13.72 -2.23
N THR A 118 9.08 -14.05 -2.89
CA THR A 118 10.41 -14.15 -2.25
C THR A 118 11.54 -13.36 -2.94
N ASP A 119 11.39 -12.92 -4.19
CA ASP A 119 12.42 -12.10 -4.86
C ASP A 119 12.69 -10.80 -4.10
N THR A 120 13.97 -10.39 -3.99
CA THR A 120 14.37 -9.21 -3.20
C THR A 120 14.13 -7.87 -3.90
N ALA A 121 13.58 -7.88 -5.12
CA ALA A 121 13.28 -6.76 -6.01
C ALA A 121 14.49 -5.96 -6.51
N ALA A 122 15.42 -5.59 -5.63
CA ALA A 122 16.58 -4.79 -5.96
C ALA A 122 17.55 -5.48 -6.94
N GLY A 123 18.41 -4.69 -7.57
CA GLY A 123 19.34 -5.13 -8.61
C GLY A 123 18.69 -5.18 -10.00
N ASP A 124 19.35 -5.89 -10.93
CA ASP A 124 18.97 -5.99 -12.34
C ASP A 124 17.66 -6.79 -12.57
N GLY A 125 17.16 -6.76 -13.80
CA GLY A 125 15.97 -7.46 -14.27
C GLY A 125 14.78 -6.54 -14.57
N TRP A 126 14.89 -5.24 -14.27
CA TRP A 126 13.82 -4.26 -14.53
C TRP A 126 13.82 -3.78 -15.97
N PHE A 127 12.64 -3.65 -16.56
CA PHE A 127 12.42 -3.03 -17.85
C PHE A 127 11.19 -2.11 -17.80
N LYS A 128 11.31 -0.91 -18.36
CA LYS A 128 10.24 0.09 -18.39
C LYS A 128 9.20 -0.31 -19.43
N ILE A 129 7.91 -0.40 -19.07
CA ILE A 129 6.82 -0.61 -20.05
C ILE A 129 6.12 0.68 -20.45
N PHE A 130 6.25 1.73 -19.63
CA PHE A 130 5.60 3.02 -19.82
C PHE A 130 6.38 4.13 -19.10
N ASP A 131 6.43 5.32 -19.71
CA ASP A 131 6.71 6.59 -19.02
C ASP A 131 5.93 7.76 -19.63
N HIS A 132 5.76 8.82 -18.83
CA HIS A 132 5.24 10.11 -19.28
C HIS A 132 5.91 11.25 -18.50
N GLY A 133 6.46 12.22 -19.23
CA GLY A 133 7.09 13.42 -18.69
C GLY A 133 6.13 14.60 -18.60
N TYR A 134 6.56 15.74 -19.13
CA TYR A 134 5.71 16.89 -19.41
C TYR A 134 5.09 16.77 -20.81
N ASP A 135 3.81 17.06 -20.93
CA ASP A 135 3.07 17.19 -22.18
C ASP A 135 2.92 18.68 -22.52
N ALA A 136 3.48 19.10 -23.66
CA ALA A 136 3.50 20.50 -24.10
C ALA A 136 2.15 20.98 -24.65
N ASP A 137 1.32 20.07 -25.18
CA ASP A 137 0.04 20.40 -25.81
C ASP A 137 -1.05 20.62 -24.75
N SER A 138 -1.13 19.73 -23.77
CA SER A 138 -2.03 19.91 -22.60
C SER A 138 -1.43 20.77 -21.49
N LYS A 139 -0.11 21.00 -21.52
CA LYS A 139 0.69 21.71 -20.49
C LYS A 139 0.71 21.01 -19.13
N GLN A 140 0.54 19.69 -19.12
CA GLN A 140 0.43 18.85 -17.92
C GLN A 140 1.63 17.93 -17.72
N TRP A 141 2.04 17.76 -16.47
CA TRP A 141 2.89 16.65 -16.06
C TRP A 141 2.11 15.34 -15.98
N CYS A 142 2.78 14.20 -15.81
CA CYS A 142 2.06 12.96 -15.56
C CYS A 142 1.25 13.03 -14.25
N THR A 143 1.82 13.63 -13.20
CA THR A 143 1.12 13.75 -11.91
C THR A 143 -0.13 14.62 -11.99
N ASP A 144 -0.15 15.67 -12.83
CA ASP A 144 -1.38 16.43 -13.13
C ASP A 144 -2.47 15.53 -13.75
N LYS A 145 -2.09 14.62 -14.65
CA LYS A 145 -3.02 13.65 -15.28
C LYS A 145 -3.49 12.57 -14.31
N ILE A 146 -2.62 12.09 -13.43
CA ILE A 146 -2.97 11.16 -12.34
C ILE A 146 -3.97 11.79 -11.38
N ILE A 147 -3.76 13.05 -10.97
CA ILE A 147 -4.68 13.78 -10.08
C ILE A 147 -6.04 13.98 -10.77
N ALA A 148 -6.04 14.39 -12.05
CA ALA A 148 -7.26 14.49 -12.85
C ALA A 148 -7.99 13.14 -13.02
N ASN A 149 -7.26 12.02 -12.99
CA ASN A 149 -7.80 10.65 -13.02
C ASN A 149 -8.04 10.07 -11.61
N ASN A 150 -8.29 10.90 -10.59
CA ASN A 150 -8.58 10.47 -9.21
C ASN A 150 -7.50 9.53 -8.60
N GLY A 151 -6.22 9.78 -8.88
CA GLY A 151 -5.11 9.00 -8.36
C GLY A 151 -4.89 7.65 -9.07
N LEU A 152 -5.49 7.44 -10.23
CA LEU A 152 -5.39 6.19 -10.99
C LEU A 152 -4.34 6.30 -12.11
N LEU A 153 -3.19 5.65 -11.93
CA LEU A 153 -2.18 5.47 -12.97
C LEU A 153 -2.46 4.19 -13.77
N SER A 154 -3.20 4.31 -14.87
CA SER A 154 -3.62 3.20 -15.74
C SER A 154 -2.67 2.99 -16.93
N VAL A 155 -2.15 1.77 -17.11
CA VAL A 155 -1.30 1.36 -18.26
C VAL A 155 -1.72 -0.01 -18.77
N THR A 156 -1.60 -0.26 -20.07
CA THR A 156 -1.81 -1.61 -20.65
C THR A 156 -0.55 -2.46 -20.45
N LEU A 157 -0.68 -3.75 -20.18
CA LEU A 157 0.45 -4.67 -20.27
C LEU A 157 0.85 -4.90 -21.74
N PRO A 158 2.15 -4.95 -22.07
CA PRO A 158 2.57 -5.39 -23.41
C PRO A 158 2.11 -6.82 -23.68
N GLU A 159 1.47 -7.04 -24.82
CA GLU A 159 1.04 -8.37 -25.27
C GLU A 159 2.24 -9.30 -25.55
N ASN A 160 1.96 -10.60 -25.55
CA ASN A 160 2.87 -11.70 -25.85
C ASN A 160 4.11 -11.78 -24.93
N LEU A 161 4.09 -11.16 -23.75
CA LEU A 161 5.17 -11.26 -22.76
C LEU A 161 5.30 -12.71 -22.21
N LEU A 162 6.53 -13.12 -21.91
CA LEU A 162 6.82 -14.47 -21.42
C LEU A 162 6.14 -14.77 -20.08
N GLN A 163 5.23 -15.75 -20.05
CA GLN A 163 4.44 -16.14 -18.87
C GLN A 163 5.26 -16.33 -17.58
N GLY A 164 4.69 -15.95 -16.42
CA GLY A 164 5.21 -16.31 -15.09
C GLY A 164 5.05 -15.18 -14.05
N ASP A 165 5.77 -15.30 -12.94
CA ASP A 165 5.82 -14.27 -11.90
C ASP A 165 6.59 -13.02 -12.33
N TYR A 166 6.05 -11.87 -11.93
CA TYR A 166 6.62 -10.53 -12.13
C TYR A 166 6.39 -9.64 -10.91
N LEU A 167 7.29 -8.68 -10.71
CA LEU A 167 7.04 -7.48 -9.92
C LEU A 167 6.67 -6.34 -10.86
N ALA A 168 5.58 -5.64 -10.58
CA ALA A 168 5.14 -4.46 -11.32
C ALA A 168 5.27 -3.21 -10.44
N ARG A 169 6.12 -2.27 -10.87
CA ARG A 169 6.59 -1.12 -10.11
C ARG A 169 6.13 0.19 -10.76
N PRO A 170 5.05 0.82 -10.27
CA PRO A 170 4.74 2.19 -10.61
C PRO A 170 5.68 3.16 -9.89
N GLU A 171 5.99 4.28 -10.53
CA GLU A 171 6.93 5.30 -10.08
C GLU A 171 6.38 6.70 -10.35
N ILE A 172 6.54 7.59 -9.38
CA ILE A 172 6.42 9.04 -9.51
C ILE A 172 7.74 9.67 -9.03
N LEU A 173 8.18 10.72 -9.70
CA LEU A 173 9.20 11.64 -9.21
C LEU A 173 8.57 13.03 -9.09
N ALA A 174 8.54 13.61 -7.90
CA ALA A 174 8.14 15.00 -7.68
C ALA A 174 9.37 15.92 -7.78
N LEU A 175 9.25 16.99 -8.57
CA LEU A 175 10.38 17.88 -8.91
C LEU A 175 10.40 19.19 -8.11
N HIS A 176 9.46 19.41 -7.18
CA HIS A 176 9.27 20.69 -6.49
C HIS A 176 10.48 21.13 -5.64
N ALA A 177 11.37 20.20 -5.25
CA ALA A 177 12.62 20.43 -4.53
C ALA A 177 13.85 19.83 -5.25
N ALA A 178 13.70 19.35 -6.50
CA ALA A 178 14.75 18.67 -7.24
C ALA A 178 16.02 19.52 -7.43
N LYS A 179 15.86 20.81 -7.78
CA LYS A 179 16.98 21.76 -7.94
C LYS A 179 17.75 22.03 -6.63
N ASP A 180 17.14 21.81 -5.48
CA ASP A 180 17.79 21.95 -4.17
C ASP A 180 18.49 20.66 -3.71
N GLY A 181 18.49 19.62 -4.56
CA GLY A 181 19.13 18.32 -4.32
C GLY A 181 18.19 17.26 -3.74
N ASP A 182 16.88 17.53 -3.66
CA ASP A 182 15.86 16.59 -3.16
C ASP A 182 14.87 16.14 -4.26
N PRO A 183 15.30 15.27 -5.20
CA PRO A 183 14.41 14.62 -6.16
C PRO A 183 13.59 13.52 -5.48
N GLN A 184 12.35 13.83 -5.13
CA GLN A 184 11.51 12.95 -4.32
C GLN A 184 10.84 11.85 -5.14
N PHE A 185 11.34 10.61 -5.02
CA PHE A 185 10.72 9.43 -5.62
C PHE A 185 9.66 8.79 -4.71
N TYR A 186 8.54 8.39 -5.31
CA TYR A 186 7.47 7.63 -4.71
C TYR A 186 7.24 6.37 -5.55
N THR A 187 7.26 5.19 -4.92
CA THR A 187 7.22 3.89 -5.61
C THR A 187 6.51 2.84 -4.74
N GLY A 188 6.11 1.73 -5.34
CA GLY A 188 5.68 0.51 -4.67
C GLY A 188 5.85 -0.68 -5.61
N CYS A 189 5.44 -1.89 -5.21
CA CYS A 189 5.43 -3.05 -6.12
C CYS A 189 4.20 -3.93 -5.94
N ALA A 190 3.43 -4.14 -7.00
CA ALA A 190 2.43 -5.19 -7.09
C ALA A 190 3.10 -6.52 -7.50
N GLN A 191 2.72 -7.61 -6.85
CA GLN A 191 3.14 -8.98 -7.16
C GLN A 191 2.11 -9.61 -8.10
N ILE A 192 2.50 -9.88 -9.35
CA ILE A 192 1.60 -10.39 -10.39
C ILE A 192 2.12 -11.68 -11.01
N PHE A 193 1.21 -12.58 -11.36
CA PHE A 193 1.47 -13.72 -12.21
C PHE A 193 0.85 -13.42 -13.58
N LEU A 194 1.70 -13.14 -14.56
CA LEU A 194 1.27 -12.94 -15.94
C LEU A 194 0.91 -14.29 -16.54
N LYS A 195 -0.36 -14.48 -16.90
CA LYS A 195 -0.86 -15.60 -17.70
C LYS A 195 -0.90 -15.20 -19.18
N SER A 196 0.00 -15.78 -19.97
CA SER A 196 0.22 -15.51 -21.40
C SER A 196 0.66 -16.77 -22.14
N SER A 197 0.52 -16.77 -23.46
CA SER A 197 1.06 -17.82 -24.35
C SER A 197 2.28 -17.35 -25.18
N GLY A 198 2.73 -16.12 -24.93
CA GLY A 198 3.84 -15.48 -25.62
C GLY A 198 5.22 -15.85 -25.06
N ASN A 199 6.25 -15.30 -25.71
CA ASN A 199 7.66 -15.49 -25.37
C ASN A 199 8.48 -14.20 -25.47
N LEU A 200 7.84 -13.03 -25.50
CA LEU A 200 8.56 -11.75 -25.57
C LEU A 200 9.26 -11.44 -24.24
N VAL A 201 10.48 -10.94 -24.37
CA VAL A 201 11.36 -10.48 -23.29
C VAL A 201 11.95 -9.12 -23.68
N PRO A 202 12.33 -8.26 -22.72
CA PRO A 202 13.03 -7.02 -23.05
C PRO A 202 14.39 -7.29 -23.72
N GLU A 203 14.76 -6.45 -24.68
CA GLU A 203 16.09 -6.46 -25.32
C GLU A 203 17.23 -6.09 -24.35
N SER A 204 16.91 -5.32 -23.30
CA SER A 204 17.82 -4.97 -22.20
C SER A 204 17.07 -4.65 -20.91
N THR A 205 17.73 -4.84 -19.77
CA THR A 205 17.23 -4.50 -18.42
C THR A 205 18.13 -3.48 -17.73
N VAL A 206 17.68 -2.96 -16.59
CA VAL A 206 18.45 -2.07 -15.72
C VAL A 206 18.37 -2.51 -14.25
N SER A 207 19.37 -2.12 -13.47
CA SER A 207 19.34 -2.24 -12.00
C SER A 207 18.52 -1.11 -11.36
N ILE A 208 17.70 -1.47 -10.38
CA ILE A 208 17.11 -0.51 -9.43
C ILE A 208 17.55 -0.91 -8.02
N PRO A 209 18.25 -0.06 -7.25
CA PRO A 209 18.81 1.26 -7.61
C PRO A 209 19.90 1.21 -8.69
N GLY A 210 20.32 2.39 -9.15
CA GLY A 210 21.48 2.59 -10.04
C GLY A 210 21.17 3.08 -11.45
N TYR A 211 19.90 3.01 -11.90
CA TYR A 211 19.47 3.51 -13.22
C TYR A 211 19.37 5.04 -13.33
N VAL A 212 19.37 5.74 -12.18
CA VAL A 212 19.24 7.21 -12.03
C VAL A 212 20.14 7.65 -10.86
N LYS A 213 20.65 8.89 -10.91
CA LYS A 213 21.53 9.47 -9.87
C LYS A 213 21.21 10.93 -9.62
N TYR A 214 21.67 11.44 -8.46
CA TYR A 214 21.66 12.86 -8.15
C TYR A 214 22.49 13.68 -9.16
N ASN A 215 22.10 14.92 -9.41
CA ASN A 215 22.75 15.85 -10.34
C ASN A 215 22.67 15.45 -11.83
N GLU A 216 21.83 14.46 -12.18
CA GLU A 216 21.45 14.19 -13.58
C GLU A 216 20.31 15.14 -14.00
N PRO A 217 20.17 15.54 -15.29
CA PRO A 217 19.17 16.55 -15.73
C PRO A 217 17.71 16.22 -15.41
N SER A 218 17.39 14.94 -15.16
CA SER A 218 16.10 14.45 -14.72
C SER A 218 15.81 14.68 -13.23
N THR A 219 16.86 14.94 -12.42
CA THR A 219 16.85 14.98 -10.94
C THR A 219 17.30 16.30 -10.33
N ASP A 220 17.96 17.17 -11.10
CA ASP A 220 18.36 18.53 -10.68
C ASP A 220 17.56 19.60 -11.46
N PHE A 221 16.33 19.28 -11.83
CA PHE A 221 15.51 20.13 -12.69
C PHE A 221 14.84 21.26 -11.90
N ASP A 222 15.10 22.51 -12.30
CA ASP A 222 14.38 23.67 -11.78
C ASP A 222 13.04 23.81 -12.50
N ILE A 223 11.99 23.27 -11.88
CA ILE A 223 10.61 23.28 -12.40
C ILE A 223 9.95 24.68 -12.39
N TYR A 224 10.57 25.67 -11.75
CA TYR A 224 10.03 27.04 -11.65
C TYR A 224 10.65 27.98 -12.68
N ASN A 225 11.94 27.81 -13.00
CA ASN A 225 12.69 28.69 -13.89
C ASN A 225 13.09 28.06 -15.24
N THR A 226 13.07 26.73 -15.37
CA THR A 226 13.36 26.03 -16.64
C THR A 226 12.07 25.74 -17.40
N PRO A 227 12.01 25.95 -18.74
CA PRO A 227 10.86 25.52 -19.53
C PRO A 227 10.62 24.01 -19.39
N ALA A 228 9.43 23.61 -18.92
CA ALA A 228 9.08 22.20 -18.68
C ALA A 228 9.20 21.31 -19.95
N THR A 229 9.17 21.91 -21.15
CA THR A 229 9.45 21.27 -22.44
C THR A 229 10.89 20.76 -22.60
N GLU A 230 11.83 21.22 -21.77
CA GLU A 230 13.22 20.77 -21.76
C GLU A 230 13.45 19.59 -20.79
N TYR A 231 12.42 19.13 -20.08
CA TYR A 231 12.54 18.06 -19.10
C TYR A 231 12.88 16.70 -19.74
N VAL A 232 13.92 16.05 -19.19
CA VAL A 232 14.33 14.70 -19.59
C VAL A 232 13.83 13.69 -18.57
N VAL A 233 12.95 12.77 -19.00
CA VAL A 233 12.46 11.66 -18.17
C VAL A 233 13.61 10.72 -17.78
N PRO A 234 13.75 10.32 -16.50
CA PRO A 234 14.86 9.49 -16.03
C PRO A 234 14.85 8.06 -16.60
N GLY A 235 16.04 7.48 -16.67
CA GLY A 235 16.25 6.06 -16.92
C GLY A 235 16.16 5.59 -18.37
N PRO A 236 15.98 4.26 -18.58
CA PRO A 236 15.89 3.70 -19.92
C PRO A 236 14.64 4.19 -20.64
N LYS A 237 14.63 4.11 -21.97
CA LYS A 237 13.38 4.26 -22.74
C LYS A 237 12.45 3.07 -22.48
N VAL A 238 11.16 3.22 -22.83
CA VAL A 238 10.22 2.10 -22.89
C VAL A 238 10.84 0.94 -23.67
N ALA A 239 10.79 -0.25 -23.07
CA ALA A 239 11.57 -1.39 -23.47
C ALA A 239 11.11 -1.93 -24.82
N LYS A 240 12.08 -2.09 -25.74
CA LYS A 240 11.88 -2.81 -26.99
C LYS A 240 11.85 -4.30 -26.67
N LEU A 241 10.78 -4.97 -27.10
CA LEU A 241 10.54 -6.39 -26.82
C LEU A 241 10.99 -7.27 -27.98
N THR A 242 11.57 -8.42 -27.65
CA THR A 242 12.15 -9.38 -28.61
C THR A 242 11.76 -10.81 -28.25
N ALA A 243 11.80 -11.72 -29.22
CA ALA A 243 11.43 -13.12 -29.01
C ALA A 243 12.50 -13.87 -28.19
N GLY A 244 12.15 -14.23 -26.96
CA GLY A 244 13.00 -15.03 -26.07
C GLY A 244 13.11 -16.50 -26.50
N ALA A 245 14.16 -17.16 -26.03
CA ALA A 245 14.49 -18.54 -26.38
C ALA A 245 13.46 -19.54 -25.80
N SER A 246 12.72 -20.19 -26.69
CA SER A 246 11.66 -21.18 -26.44
C SER A 246 10.45 -20.67 -25.64
N LYS A 247 9.26 -21.17 -26.03
CA LYS A 247 8.07 -21.06 -25.17
C LYS A 247 8.28 -21.96 -23.95
N SER A 248 8.21 -21.38 -22.74
CA SER A 248 8.01 -22.18 -21.54
C SER A 248 6.75 -23.02 -21.71
N SER A 249 6.75 -24.26 -21.21
CA SER A 249 5.51 -24.99 -20.97
C SER A 249 4.60 -24.14 -20.07
N ALA A 250 3.28 -24.26 -20.24
CA ALA A 250 2.32 -23.42 -19.55
C ALA A 250 2.31 -23.69 -18.03
N THR A 251 3.17 -22.97 -17.30
CA THR A 251 3.21 -22.93 -15.84
C THR A 251 1.86 -22.47 -15.31
N VAL A 252 1.38 -23.11 -14.24
CA VAL A 252 0.22 -22.63 -13.47
C VAL A 252 0.74 -21.87 -12.26
N GLN A 253 0.06 -20.79 -11.86
CA GLN A 253 0.38 -20.10 -10.61
C GLN A 253 0.16 -21.07 -9.42
N THR A 254 1.23 -21.44 -8.73
CA THR A 254 1.20 -22.28 -7.51
C THR A 254 1.55 -21.51 -6.25
N LYS A 255 2.13 -20.31 -6.38
CA LYS A 255 2.59 -19.43 -5.29
C LYS A 255 1.71 -18.18 -5.19
N GLY A 256 1.65 -17.57 -4.01
CA GLY A 256 0.89 -16.32 -3.78
C GLY A 256 -0.65 -16.41 -3.91
N LEU A 257 -1.22 -17.62 -4.02
CA LEU A 257 -2.67 -17.82 -4.17
C LEU A 257 -3.44 -17.38 -2.90
N LYS A 258 -4.75 -17.04 -3.04
CA LYS A 258 -5.65 -16.90 -1.88
C LYS A 258 -5.66 -18.25 -1.12
N PRO A 259 -5.36 -18.28 0.19
CA PRO A 259 -5.35 -19.54 0.94
C PRO A 259 -6.70 -20.27 0.82
N GLN A 260 -6.68 -21.59 0.64
CA GLN A 260 -7.92 -22.36 0.56
C GLN A 260 -8.69 -22.29 1.89
N GLY A 261 -10.01 -22.05 1.82
CA GLY A 261 -10.86 -21.87 3.00
C GLY A 261 -10.80 -20.48 3.62
N CYS A 262 -10.26 -19.49 2.90
CA CYS A 262 -10.30 -18.09 3.33
C CYS A 262 -11.73 -17.56 3.43
N VAL A 263 -12.13 -17.01 4.58
CA VAL A 263 -13.47 -16.45 4.82
C VAL A 263 -13.50 -14.94 5.08
N MET A 264 -12.32 -14.29 5.17
CA MET A 264 -12.16 -12.84 5.20
C MET A 264 -10.75 -12.51 4.73
N GLU A 265 -10.56 -11.47 3.92
CA GLU A 265 -9.26 -11.00 3.46
C GLU A 265 -9.06 -9.53 3.90
N ASN A 266 -7.91 -9.20 4.50
CA ASN A 266 -7.50 -7.81 4.79
C ASN A 266 -6.07 -7.66 4.31
N ALA A 267 -5.86 -7.03 3.14
CA ALA A 267 -4.60 -7.07 2.43
C ALA A 267 -4.08 -8.52 2.27
N ASN A 268 -2.87 -8.79 2.75
CA ASN A 268 -2.23 -10.10 2.63
C ASN A 268 -2.64 -11.10 3.74
N TRP A 269 -3.41 -10.64 4.74
CA TRP A 269 -3.98 -11.48 5.78
C TRP A 269 -5.28 -12.17 5.32
N CYS A 270 -5.53 -13.35 5.86
CA CYS A 270 -6.66 -14.21 5.50
C CYS A 270 -7.18 -14.98 6.72
N ALA A 271 -8.44 -14.76 7.09
CA ALA A 271 -9.14 -15.53 8.11
C ALA A 271 -9.48 -16.94 7.63
N LYS A 272 -9.43 -17.92 8.54
CA LYS A 272 -10.03 -19.24 8.37
C LYS A 272 -11.30 -19.33 9.19
N GLU A 273 -12.27 -20.11 8.70
CA GLU A 273 -13.50 -20.35 9.45
C GLU A 273 -13.20 -21.05 10.78
N VAL A 274 -13.80 -20.55 11.86
CA VAL A 274 -13.56 -21.07 13.21
C VAL A 274 -14.23 -22.44 13.40
N GLN A 275 -13.78 -23.20 14.39
CA GLN A 275 -14.32 -24.53 14.67
C GLN A 275 -15.84 -24.48 14.93
N SER A 276 -16.53 -25.49 14.41
CA SER A 276 -17.97 -25.65 14.64
C SER A 276 -18.25 -26.14 16.05
N TYR A 277 -19.36 -25.69 16.62
CA TYR A 277 -19.73 -25.97 17.99
C TYR A 277 -21.20 -26.35 18.12
N THR A 278 -21.46 -27.23 19.08
CA THR A 278 -22.79 -27.74 19.48
C THR A 278 -22.96 -27.73 21.01
N ASP A 279 -22.01 -27.16 21.75
CA ASP A 279 -21.99 -27.04 23.20
C ASP A 279 -21.28 -25.74 23.64
N GLU A 280 -21.49 -25.36 24.91
CA GLU A 280 -20.97 -24.10 25.47
C GLU A 280 -19.45 -23.97 25.37
N LYS A 281 -18.73 -25.07 25.62
CA LYS A 281 -17.26 -25.08 25.60
C LYS A 281 -16.73 -24.86 24.19
N GLY A 282 -17.32 -25.51 23.20
CA GLY A 282 -17.01 -25.30 21.79
C GLY A 282 -17.32 -23.87 21.35
N CYS A 283 -18.43 -23.30 21.82
CA CYS A 283 -18.83 -21.92 21.52
C CYS A 283 -17.78 -20.92 22.00
N TRP A 284 -17.37 -21.01 23.28
CA TRP A 284 -16.35 -20.13 23.84
C TRP A 284 -14.97 -20.32 23.20
N ALA A 285 -14.57 -21.56 22.90
CA ALA A 285 -13.33 -21.81 22.17
C ALA A 285 -13.35 -21.23 20.74
N ALA A 286 -14.50 -21.24 20.06
CA ALA A 286 -14.65 -20.64 18.73
C ALA A 286 -14.64 -19.10 18.79
N ALA A 287 -15.15 -18.51 19.88
CA ALA A 287 -14.97 -17.09 20.14
C ALA A 287 -13.48 -16.75 20.37
N GLU A 288 -12.77 -17.54 21.19
CA GLU A 288 -11.34 -17.35 21.48
C GLU A 288 -10.47 -17.42 20.21
N ASP A 289 -10.66 -18.44 19.36
CA ASP A 289 -9.97 -18.54 18.06
C ASP A 289 -10.30 -17.36 17.14
N CYS A 290 -11.55 -16.92 17.09
CA CYS A 290 -11.96 -15.75 16.30
C CYS A 290 -11.20 -14.49 16.73
N TRP A 291 -11.12 -14.22 18.04
CA TRP A 291 -10.39 -13.06 18.57
C TRP A 291 -8.87 -13.19 18.36
N ALA A 292 -8.29 -14.37 18.53
CA ALA A 292 -6.88 -14.60 18.22
C ALA A 292 -6.56 -14.36 16.73
N GLN A 293 -7.45 -14.78 15.82
CA GLN A 293 -7.35 -14.42 14.40
C GLN A 293 -7.51 -12.91 14.18
N SER A 294 -8.38 -12.23 14.93
CA SER A 294 -8.57 -10.78 14.85
C SER A 294 -7.32 -10.00 15.26
N ASP A 295 -6.60 -10.41 16.30
CA ASP A 295 -5.38 -9.74 16.75
C ASP A 295 -4.32 -9.79 15.63
N VAL A 296 -4.12 -10.97 15.04
CA VAL A 296 -3.21 -11.16 13.89
C VAL A 296 -3.63 -10.32 12.67
N CYS A 297 -4.93 -10.07 12.48
CA CYS A 297 -5.41 -9.19 11.41
C CYS A 297 -4.92 -7.75 11.60
N TYR A 298 -5.02 -7.20 12.82
CA TYR A 298 -4.55 -5.84 13.12
C TYR A 298 -3.02 -5.74 13.18
N ASP A 299 -2.34 -6.75 13.75
CA ASP A 299 -0.86 -6.82 13.77
C ASP A 299 -0.24 -6.92 12.37
N SER A 300 -1.02 -7.33 11.35
CA SER A 300 -0.62 -7.39 9.94
C SER A 300 -1.41 -6.44 9.03
N ALA A 301 -2.20 -5.52 9.60
CA ALA A 301 -2.92 -4.53 8.83
C ALA A 301 -1.94 -3.48 8.26
N PRO A 302 -1.93 -3.26 6.94
CA PRO A 302 -1.11 -2.21 6.34
C PRO A 302 -1.68 -0.81 6.65
N PRO A 303 -0.95 0.28 6.32
CA PRO A 303 -1.43 1.66 6.49
C PRO A 303 -2.73 2.03 5.74
N THR A 304 -3.23 1.20 4.82
CA THR A 304 -4.59 1.34 4.24
C THR A 304 -5.72 0.86 5.18
N GLY A 305 -5.36 0.31 6.33
CA GLY A 305 -6.24 0.08 7.48
C GLY A 305 -6.76 -1.35 7.66
N GLY A 306 -7.45 -1.54 8.79
CA GLY A 306 -8.06 -2.81 9.21
C GLY A 306 -9.57 -2.88 8.98
N LYS A 307 -10.08 -2.37 7.85
CA LYS A 307 -11.54 -2.30 7.57
C LYS A 307 -12.19 -3.68 7.60
N ASN A 308 -11.53 -4.69 7.03
CA ASN A 308 -12.03 -6.07 7.04
C ASN A 308 -11.67 -6.81 8.34
N CYS A 309 -10.62 -6.38 9.05
CA CYS A 309 -10.39 -6.80 10.44
C CYS A 309 -11.55 -6.38 11.36
N LYS A 310 -12.15 -5.20 11.13
CA LYS A 310 -13.33 -4.74 11.89
C LYS A 310 -14.55 -5.63 11.61
N LEU A 311 -14.82 -5.95 10.35
CA LEU A 311 -15.88 -6.91 9.99
C LEU A 311 -15.65 -8.30 10.62
N TRP A 312 -14.39 -8.71 10.78
CA TRP A 312 -14.05 -9.94 11.51
C TRP A 312 -14.32 -9.83 13.02
N GLN A 313 -13.93 -8.72 13.68
CA GLN A 313 -14.32 -8.47 15.08
C GLN A 313 -15.84 -8.54 15.31
N ASP A 314 -16.63 -8.09 14.33
CA ASP A 314 -18.09 -8.11 14.44
C ASP A 314 -18.64 -9.55 14.36
N LYS A 315 -18.04 -10.45 13.55
CA LYS A 315 -18.28 -11.90 13.61
C LYS A 315 -17.88 -12.49 14.97
N CYS A 316 -16.73 -12.12 15.52
CA CYS A 316 -16.28 -12.60 16.84
C CYS A 316 -17.15 -12.09 17.99
N THR A 317 -17.74 -10.91 17.82
CA THR A 317 -18.72 -10.31 18.74
C THR A 317 -20.06 -11.05 18.67
N ASP A 318 -20.54 -11.39 17.47
CA ASP A 318 -21.74 -12.22 17.27
C ASP A 318 -21.57 -13.61 17.90
N ILE A 319 -20.50 -14.34 17.60
CA ILE A 319 -20.19 -15.65 18.24
C ILE A 319 -20.24 -15.52 19.78
N GLY A 320 -19.53 -14.52 20.33
CA GLY A 320 -19.53 -14.25 21.76
C GLY A 320 -20.87 -13.78 22.34
N ALA A 321 -21.81 -13.30 21.52
CA ALA A 321 -23.19 -13.02 21.91
C ALA A 321 -24.05 -14.28 21.90
N GLN A 322 -23.91 -15.15 20.89
CA GLN A 322 -24.59 -16.45 20.83
C GLN A 322 -24.24 -17.31 22.07
N CYS A 323 -22.96 -17.38 22.46
CA CYS A 323 -22.54 -18.14 23.65
C CYS A 323 -23.19 -17.62 24.95
N LYS A 324 -23.28 -16.29 25.12
CA LYS A 324 -23.94 -15.65 26.27
C LYS A 324 -25.45 -15.86 26.29
N ALA A 325 -26.08 -15.98 25.12
CA ALA A 325 -27.51 -16.23 24.98
C ALA A 325 -27.89 -17.71 25.16
N GLY A 326 -26.93 -18.61 25.40
CA GLY A 326 -27.17 -20.05 25.44
C GLY A 326 -27.33 -20.70 24.06
N ASN A 327 -27.12 -19.95 22.96
CA ASN A 327 -27.15 -20.50 21.62
C ASN A 327 -25.78 -21.08 21.25
N TRP A 328 -25.63 -22.37 21.53
CA TRP A 328 -24.37 -23.09 21.32
C TRP A 328 -24.32 -23.87 20.00
N VAL A 329 -24.99 -23.40 18.94
CA VAL A 329 -24.91 -24.02 17.59
C VAL A 329 -24.34 -23.02 16.59
N GLY A 330 -23.15 -23.30 16.04
CA GLY A 330 -22.47 -22.37 15.12
C GLY A 330 -21.13 -22.87 14.54
N PRO A 331 -20.29 -21.96 14.00
CA PRO A 331 -20.43 -20.50 14.03
C PRO A 331 -21.50 -19.95 13.07
N PRO A 332 -22.01 -18.72 13.32
CA PRO A 332 -22.76 -17.96 12.35
C PRO A 332 -22.00 -17.77 11.03
N ASN A 333 -22.73 -17.85 9.93
CA ASN A 333 -22.23 -17.74 8.56
C ASN A 333 -21.12 -18.76 8.17
N LYS A 334 -21.03 -19.90 8.86
CA LYS A 334 -20.05 -20.97 8.62
C LYS A 334 -19.78 -21.22 7.13
N GLY A 335 -18.54 -20.98 6.70
CA GLY A 335 -18.04 -21.33 5.37
C GLY A 335 -18.48 -20.41 4.24
N LYS A 336 -19.07 -19.24 4.55
CA LYS A 336 -19.25 -18.15 3.58
C LYS A 336 -17.97 -17.31 3.55
N ASP A 337 -17.55 -16.85 2.37
CA ASP A 337 -16.61 -15.72 2.29
C ASP A 337 -17.37 -14.44 2.69
N LEU A 338 -16.85 -13.73 3.69
CA LEU A 338 -17.38 -12.49 4.25
C LEU A 338 -16.57 -11.27 3.78
N THR A 339 -15.53 -11.48 2.96
CA THR A 339 -14.80 -10.39 2.29
C THR A 339 -15.81 -9.58 1.45
N PRO A 340 -15.85 -8.24 1.59
CA PRO A 340 -16.71 -7.40 0.75
C PRO A 340 -16.49 -7.67 -0.74
N ALA A 341 -17.58 -7.83 -1.48
CA ALA A 341 -17.52 -8.15 -2.90
C ALA A 341 -16.86 -7.01 -3.70
N LYS A 342 -15.76 -7.34 -4.38
CA LYS A 342 -15.07 -6.45 -5.32
C LYS A 342 -16.03 -5.95 -6.40
N LYS A 343 -16.03 -4.64 -6.65
CA LYS A 343 -16.81 -4.00 -7.70
C LYS A 343 -15.85 -3.40 -8.72
N SER A 344 -16.07 -3.67 -10.01
CA SER A 344 -15.30 -3.01 -11.06
C SER A 344 -15.57 -1.51 -11.06
N ILE A 345 -14.56 -0.73 -11.40
CA ILE A 345 -14.66 0.71 -11.66
C ILE A 345 -14.39 1.01 -13.13
N ASP A 346 -14.78 2.20 -13.58
CA ASP A 346 -14.11 2.84 -14.70
C ASP A 346 -12.73 3.33 -14.23
N VAL A 347 -11.68 3.00 -14.97
CA VAL A 347 -10.29 3.41 -14.67
C VAL A 347 -9.88 4.70 -15.39
N GLY A 348 -10.81 5.29 -16.15
CA GLY A 348 -10.69 6.59 -16.79
C GLY A 348 -9.58 6.64 -17.83
N LEU A 349 -8.63 7.56 -17.63
CA LEU A 349 -7.50 7.75 -18.55
C LEU A 349 -6.52 6.58 -18.48
N ILE A 350 -6.59 5.67 -19.46
CA ILE A 350 -5.50 4.76 -19.79
C ILE A 350 -4.40 5.56 -20.49
N MET A 351 -3.21 5.59 -19.90
CA MET A 351 -2.08 6.35 -20.45
C MET A 351 -1.54 5.67 -21.72
N PRO A 352 -1.23 6.43 -22.79
CA PRO A 352 -0.86 5.84 -24.09
C PRO A 352 0.56 5.24 -24.08
N ASN A 353 0.63 3.92 -24.04
CA ASN A 353 1.87 3.16 -24.11
C ASN A 353 2.71 3.47 -25.37
N GLN A 354 3.97 3.86 -25.17
CA GLN A 354 4.96 4.04 -26.24
C GLN A 354 5.66 2.73 -26.66
N VAL A 355 5.03 1.58 -26.43
CA VAL A 355 5.57 0.26 -26.76
C VAL A 355 5.56 0.08 -28.27
N GLN A 356 6.68 0.36 -28.92
CA GLN A 356 6.82 0.13 -30.35
C GLN A 356 6.70 -1.36 -30.67
N PRO A 357 5.76 -1.78 -31.55
CA PRO A 357 5.75 -3.14 -32.05
C PRO A 357 7.07 -3.45 -32.74
N GLY A 358 7.75 -4.51 -32.30
CA GLY A 358 8.92 -5.03 -33.01
C GLY A 358 8.53 -5.36 -34.44
N ALA A 359 9.17 -4.73 -35.42
CA ALA A 359 8.80 -4.87 -36.83
C ALA A 359 8.77 -6.37 -37.23
N PRO A 360 7.73 -6.84 -37.94
CA PRO A 360 7.56 -8.25 -38.23
C PRO A 360 8.74 -8.78 -39.03
N SER A 361 9.52 -9.68 -38.42
CA SER A 361 10.66 -10.31 -39.07
C SER A 361 10.17 -11.09 -40.28
N LYS A 362 10.59 -10.68 -41.48
CA LYS A 362 10.21 -11.30 -42.76
C LYS A 362 10.90 -12.65 -42.93
N ASN A 363 10.45 -13.68 -42.21
CA ASN A 363 10.79 -15.08 -42.45
C ASN A 363 9.76 -16.05 -41.81
N THR A 364 8.52 -15.97 -42.30
CA THR A 364 7.55 -17.08 -42.23
C THR A 364 7.03 -17.30 -43.65
N PRO A 365 7.00 -18.54 -44.19
CA PRO A 365 6.54 -18.78 -45.55
C PRO A 365 5.05 -18.46 -45.71
N ALA A 366 4.68 -17.80 -46.81
CA ALA A 366 3.29 -17.72 -47.23
C ALA A 366 2.86 -19.09 -47.81
N PRO A 367 1.64 -19.59 -47.51
CA PRO A 367 1.14 -20.83 -48.11
C PRO A 367 0.82 -20.60 -49.59
N SER A 368 1.53 -21.29 -50.49
CA SER A 368 1.22 -21.34 -51.92
C SER A 368 0.07 -22.32 -52.20
N SER A 369 -0.87 -21.91 -53.05
CA SER A 369 -2.05 -22.68 -53.45
C SER A 369 -1.77 -23.73 -54.54
N GLU A 370 -2.46 -24.87 -54.49
CA GLU A 370 -2.75 -25.74 -55.64
C GLU A 370 -4.26 -26.05 -55.74
N LYS A 371 -4.69 -26.57 -56.89
CA LYS A 371 -6.11 -26.74 -57.35
C LYS A 371 -6.64 -28.14 -56.96
N GLU A 372 -7.85 -28.63 -57.28
CA GLU A 372 -8.85 -28.39 -58.35
C GLU A 372 -10.23 -28.96 -57.86
N GLN A 373 -11.39 -28.28 -57.98
CA GLN A 373 -12.48 -28.44 -58.99
C GLN A 373 -12.89 -29.92 -59.32
N GLU A 374 -14.17 -30.33 -59.47
CA GLU A 374 -15.49 -29.67 -59.70
C GLU A 374 -16.68 -30.68 -59.47
N GLU A 375 -18.01 -30.39 -59.40
CA GLU A 375 -18.80 -29.13 -59.47
C GLU A 375 -20.04 -29.04 -58.48
N PRO A 376 -21.28 -29.59 -58.69
CA PRO A 376 -22.52 -28.83 -58.33
C PRO A 376 -23.73 -29.51 -57.61
N GLU A 377 -24.63 -28.64 -57.11
CA GLU A 377 -26.13 -28.64 -57.05
C GLU A 377 -27.03 -29.71 -56.37
N SER A 378 -27.94 -29.25 -55.48
CA SER A 378 -29.36 -28.92 -55.83
C SER A 378 -30.28 -28.59 -54.61
N THR A 379 -31.40 -27.88 -54.85
CA THR A 379 -32.51 -27.64 -53.88
C THR A 379 -33.84 -27.54 -54.64
N PRO A 380 -34.96 -28.15 -54.18
CA PRO A 380 -36.02 -27.38 -53.49
C PRO A 380 -36.85 -28.17 -52.43
N ALA A 381 -37.81 -27.52 -51.77
CA ALA A 381 -38.76 -28.09 -50.76
C ALA A 381 -40.12 -28.54 -51.38
N PRO A 382 -41.04 -29.24 -50.65
CA PRO A 382 -42.01 -28.58 -49.73
C PRO A 382 -42.55 -29.44 -48.53
N LYS A 383 -43.64 -28.96 -47.85
CA LYS A 383 -44.39 -29.56 -46.69
C LYS A 383 -45.34 -30.73 -47.05
N PRO A 384 -45.87 -31.52 -46.08
CA PRO A 384 -47.12 -31.25 -45.28
C PRO A 384 -46.85 -31.14 -43.73
N GLU A 385 -47.67 -30.61 -42.79
CA GLU A 385 -49.11 -30.71 -42.42
C GLU A 385 -49.52 -32.01 -41.67
N THR A 386 -50.35 -32.07 -40.60
CA THR A 386 -51.03 -31.11 -39.66
C THR A 386 -51.54 -31.90 -38.39
N GLU A 387 -52.27 -31.26 -37.45
CA GLU A 387 -53.07 -31.81 -36.31
C GLU A 387 -52.36 -32.02 -34.94
N THR A 388 -52.94 -31.71 -33.76
CA THR A 388 -54.20 -31.01 -33.40
C THR A 388 -54.08 -30.23 -32.05
N LYS A 389 -54.95 -29.24 -31.81
CA LYS A 389 -55.13 -28.48 -30.54
C LYS A 389 -56.28 -29.11 -29.71
N PRO A 390 -56.34 -28.96 -28.36
CA PRO A 390 -57.05 -27.83 -27.74
C PRO A 390 -56.22 -27.19 -26.58
N GLU A 391 -56.32 -25.91 -26.17
CA GLU A 391 -57.50 -25.04 -25.91
C GLU A 391 -58.20 -25.47 -24.59
N ASP A 392 -58.30 -24.65 -23.53
CA ASP A 392 -57.95 -23.23 -23.37
C ASP A 392 -57.77 -22.82 -21.89
N SER A 393 -57.01 -21.74 -21.62
CA SER A 393 -57.26 -20.75 -20.54
C SER A 393 -56.12 -19.73 -20.38
N GLU A 394 -56.39 -18.44 -20.57
CA GLU A 394 -55.48 -17.36 -20.15
C GLU A 394 -55.47 -17.16 -18.62
N TYR A 395 -54.33 -16.73 -18.06
CA TYR A 395 -54.30 -16.01 -16.78
C TYR A 395 -53.21 -14.92 -16.79
N GLN A 396 -53.64 -13.66 -16.85
CA GLN A 396 -52.77 -12.51 -16.64
C GLN A 396 -52.68 -12.18 -15.14
N PRO A 397 -51.48 -11.98 -14.56
CA PRO A 397 -51.35 -11.48 -13.20
C PRO A 397 -51.62 -9.96 -13.16
N ALA A 398 -52.85 -9.61 -12.76
CA ALA A 398 -53.23 -8.23 -12.43
C ALA A 398 -52.47 -7.71 -11.17
N PRO A 399 -52.31 -6.37 -11.00
CA PRO A 399 -51.36 -5.82 -10.03
C PRO A 399 -51.78 -5.98 -8.57
N ALA A 400 -50.78 -6.07 -7.68
CA ALA A 400 -51.00 -6.14 -6.24
C ALA A 400 -51.56 -4.81 -5.66
N PRO A 401 -52.48 -4.87 -4.68
CA PRO A 401 -53.17 -3.68 -4.18
C PRO A 401 -52.28 -2.83 -3.26
N ALA A 402 -52.39 -1.51 -3.41
CA ALA A 402 -51.78 -0.54 -2.49
C ALA A 402 -52.37 -0.66 -1.08
N LYS A 403 -51.52 -0.53 -0.05
CA LYS A 403 -51.94 -0.39 1.35
C LYS A 403 -51.88 1.09 1.76
N PRO A 404 -52.75 1.56 2.66
CA PRO A 404 -52.90 2.99 2.95
C PRO A 404 -51.69 3.56 3.69
N VAL A 405 -51.32 4.79 3.32
CA VAL A 405 -50.41 5.62 4.11
C VAL A 405 -51.16 6.09 5.36
N VAL A 406 -50.58 5.84 6.53
CA VAL A 406 -51.06 6.39 7.81
C VAL A 406 -50.02 7.40 8.28
N GLU A 407 -50.43 8.66 8.39
CA GLU A 407 -49.58 9.79 8.78
C GLU A 407 -49.33 9.77 10.29
N ALA A 408 -48.06 9.74 10.70
CA ALA A 408 -47.66 9.80 12.10
C ALA A 408 -47.39 11.27 12.52
N PRO A 409 -47.77 11.69 13.74
CA PRO A 409 -47.94 13.10 14.06
C PRO A 409 -46.64 13.88 14.25
N LYS A 410 -46.65 15.13 13.77
CA LYS A 410 -45.62 16.15 13.99
C LYS A 410 -45.56 16.57 15.48
N PRO A 411 -44.38 16.55 16.13
CA PRO A 411 -44.22 17.12 17.47
C PRO A 411 -44.18 18.66 17.45
N THR A 412 -44.74 19.28 18.49
CA THR A 412 -44.78 20.74 18.72
C THR A 412 -43.76 21.12 19.81
N PRO A 413 -43.00 22.23 19.69
CA PRO A 413 -41.91 22.55 20.62
C PRO A 413 -42.35 23.32 21.88
N THR A 414 -41.63 23.12 22.99
CA THR A 414 -41.44 24.03 24.16
C THR A 414 -40.60 23.30 25.24
N PRO A 415 -39.92 23.98 26.19
CA PRO A 415 -39.36 25.34 26.20
C PRO A 415 -37.84 25.35 26.59
N ASP A 416 -37.25 26.54 26.74
CA ASP A 416 -35.79 26.79 26.82
C ASP A 416 -35.07 26.57 28.19
N ALA A 417 -33.72 26.50 28.07
CA ALA A 417 -32.69 26.95 29.03
C ALA A 417 -32.39 26.09 30.29
N PRO A 418 -31.19 26.23 30.92
CA PRO A 418 -30.05 27.11 30.62
C PRO A 418 -28.75 26.37 30.21
N ALA A 419 -27.66 27.12 29.98
CA ALA A 419 -26.35 26.63 29.53
C ALA A 419 -25.16 27.27 30.29
N ALA A 420 -23.93 26.87 29.94
CA ALA A 420 -22.63 27.27 30.54
C ALA A 420 -22.34 26.62 31.93
N PRO A 421 -21.07 26.54 32.43
CA PRO A 421 -19.91 27.39 32.14
C PRO A 421 -18.80 26.78 31.25
N SER A 422 -18.00 27.67 30.67
CA SER A 422 -16.63 27.43 30.21
C SER A 422 -15.63 27.76 31.32
N ASN A 423 -14.49 27.06 31.38
CA ASN A 423 -13.34 27.44 32.21
C ASN A 423 -12.06 27.41 31.37
N ASP A 424 -11.48 28.58 31.14
CA ASP A 424 -10.09 28.74 30.69
C ASP A 424 -9.19 28.82 31.92
N GLU A 425 -8.17 27.95 32.04
CA GLU A 425 -7.00 28.23 32.90
C GLU A 425 -5.84 27.29 32.54
N TYR A 426 -4.84 27.81 31.82
CA TYR A 426 -3.48 27.27 31.81
C TYR A 426 -2.47 28.40 31.60
N ASP A 427 -1.71 28.71 32.65
CA ASP A 427 -0.80 29.86 32.70
C ASP A 427 0.46 29.64 31.83
N SER A 428 1.02 30.71 31.28
CA SER A 428 2.16 30.69 30.35
C SER A 428 3.16 31.80 30.67
N PRO A 429 4.43 31.47 31.01
CA PRO A 429 5.43 32.46 31.41
C PRO A 429 5.87 33.35 30.23
N PRO A 430 6.31 34.60 30.49
CA PRO A 430 6.47 35.62 29.46
C PRO A 430 7.69 35.42 28.56
N PHE A 431 7.49 35.65 27.26
CA PHE A 431 8.54 35.86 26.28
C PHE A 431 9.17 37.26 26.43
N MET A 432 10.48 37.40 26.19
CA MET A 432 11.16 38.70 26.08
C MET A 432 11.55 39.00 24.64
N GLU A 433 11.45 40.27 24.23
CA GLU A 433 11.73 40.71 22.86
C GLU A 433 13.24 40.75 22.52
N PRO A 434 13.64 40.39 21.29
CA PRO A 434 15.02 40.51 20.84
C PRO A 434 15.34 41.96 20.39
N THR A 435 16.37 42.56 20.98
CA THR A 435 16.89 43.88 20.54
C THR A 435 18.08 43.77 19.59
N ASN A 436 18.17 44.73 18.67
CA ASN A 436 18.92 44.67 17.43
C ASN A 436 20.39 45.15 17.58
N TYR A 437 21.37 44.40 17.04
CA TYR A 437 22.77 44.83 16.82
C TYR A 437 23.37 44.15 15.57
N PRO A 438 24.42 44.72 14.92
CA PRO A 438 24.62 44.59 13.48
C PRO A 438 25.61 43.51 13.01
N ALA A 439 25.59 43.23 11.70
CA ALA A 439 26.42 42.24 11.02
C ALA A 439 27.91 42.63 10.90
N ALA A 440 28.78 41.62 10.79
CA ALA A 440 30.22 41.72 10.62
C ALA A 440 30.70 41.15 9.25
N PRO A 441 31.84 41.61 8.70
CA PRO A 441 32.27 41.28 7.34
C PRO A 441 32.92 39.88 7.20
N PRO A 442 32.98 39.31 5.98
CA PRO A 442 33.48 37.96 5.74
C PRO A 442 35.02 37.84 5.76
N PRO A 443 35.60 36.71 6.24
CA PRO A 443 37.04 36.48 6.27
C PRO A 443 37.59 35.83 4.98
N ALA A 444 38.88 36.05 4.71
CA ALA A 444 39.64 35.42 3.63
C ALA A 444 40.37 34.13 4.09
N PRO A 445 40.78 33.21 3.18
CA PRO A 445 41.15 31.84 3.55
C PRO A 445 42.66 31.58 3.76
N SER A 446 43.03 30.63 4.64
CA SER A 446 44.24 29.77 4.49
C SER A 446 44.55 28.84 5.70
N LYS A 447 44.68 27.52 5.44
CA LYS A 447 45.57 26.50 6.06
C LYS A 447 45.47 26.09 7.55
N GLN A 448 45.37 24.76 7.74
CA GLN A 448 45.84 23.96 8.90
C GLN A 448 47.40 24.00 9.04
N PRO A 449 48.06 23.54 10.15
CA PRO A 449 47.70 22.35 10.96
C PRO A 449 48.00 22.33 12.49
N THR A 450 47.48 21.27 13.15
CA THR A 450 47.98 20.57 14.38
C THR A 450 48.33 21.33 15.67
N THR A 451 47.59 21.08 16.75
CA THR A 451 48.03 20.34 17.97
C THR A 451 46.86 20.14 18.98
N LEU A 452 47.03 19.35 20.05
CA LEU A 452 45.96 18.92 20.98
C LEU A 452 45.73 19.91 22.15
N SER A 453 44.48 20.05 22.61
CA SER A 453 44.06 19.73 24.01
C SER A 453 42.57 19.99 24.29
N LYS A 454 41.96 19.15 25.14
CA LYS A 454 40.70 19.28 25.92
C LYS A 454 39.46 19.95 25.29
N ALA A 455 38.36 19.19 25.24
CA ALA A 455 36.99 19.71 25.27
C ALA A 455 36.43 19.75 26.72
N PRO A 456 35.58 20.71 27.09
CA PRO A 456 34.64 20.59 28.20
C PRO A 456 33.43 19.72 27.80
N ILE A 457 32.74 19.16 28.79
CA ILE A 457 31.68 18.14 28.61
C ILE A 457 30.35 18.66 29.17
N SER A 458 29.24 18.36 28.50
CA SER A 458 27.89 18.39 29.09
C SER A 458 27.38 16.96 29.21
N THR A 459 27.39 16.40 30.42
CA THR A 459 27.02 14.99 30.67
C THR A 459 25.56 14.88 31.09
N ILE A 460 24.78 14.05 30.40
CA ILE A 460 23.54 13.46 30.96
C ILE A 460 23.83 11.98 31.22
N THR A 461 24.09 11.64 32.49
CA THR A 461 24.42 10.28 32.88
C THR A 461 23.15 9.45 33.14
N VAL A 462 22.67 8.75 32.12
CA VAL A 462 21.79 7.58 32.34
C VAL A 462 22.70 6.35 32.42
N ALA A 463 22.69 5.66 33.57
CA ALA A 463 23.54 4.49 33.76
C ALA A 463 23.01 3.30 32.93
N PRO A 464 23.82 2.68 32.05
CA PRO A 464 23.40 1.50 31.33
C PRO A 464 23.31 0.30 32.28
N SER A 465 22.17 -0.38 32.30
CA SER A 465 22.09 -1.71 32.90
C SER A 465 23.00 -2.67 32.11
N SER A 466 23.72 -3.54 32.82
CA SER A 466 24.73 -4.47 32.29
C SER A 466 26.03 -3.84 31.74
N ALA A 467 26.68 -2.98 32.54
CA ALA A 467 28.13 -2.76 32.47
C ALA A 467 28.90 -4.07 32.82
N GLY A 468 28.88 -5.03 31.88
CA GLY A 468 29.37 -6.40 32.09
C GLY A 468 28.96 -7.42 31.01
N GLY A 469 28.20 -7.02 29.98
CA GLY A 469 27.93 -7.90 28.84
C GLY A 469 29.22 -8.32 28.10
N PRO A 470 29.32 -9.56 27.59
CA PRO A 470 30.51 -10.02 26.88
C PRO A 470 30.72 -9.24 25.58
N LYS A 471 31.95 -8.80 25.33
CA LYS A 471 32.32 -8.09 24.10
C LYS A 471 32.05 -9.00 22.88
N PRO A 472 31.44 -8.50 21.78
CA PRO A 472 31.22 -9.29 20.58
C PRO A 472 32.51 -9.92 20.04
N THR A 473 32.51 -11.25 19.88
CA THR A 473 33.65 -12.01 19.35
C THR A 473 33.67 -11.90 17.83
N GLN A 474 34.58 -11.07 17.31
CA GLN A 474 34.77 -10.95 15.85
C GLN A 474 35.43 -12.22 15.28
N PRO A 475 34.93 -12.77 14.16
CA PRO A 475 35.56 -13.91 13.49
C PRO A 475 36.91 -13.51 12.88
N PRO A 476 37.90 -14.42 12.79
CA PRO A 476 39.22 -14.08 12.27
C PRO A 476 39.18 -13.78 10.76
N CYS A 477 39.77 -12.65 10.36
CA CYS A 477 39.83 -12.24 8.96
C CYS A 477 40.75 -13.20 8.14
N PRO A 478 40.34 -13.66 6.93
CA PRO A 478 41.17 -14.52 6.09
C PRO A 478 42.52 -13.89 5.71
N LYS A 479 43.58 -14.71 5.70
CA LYS A 479 44.94 -14.28 5.40
C LYS A 479 45.05 -13.68 4.00
N GLY A 480 45.43 -12.41 3.92
CA GLY A 480 45.56 -11.65 2.67
C GLY A 480 44.50 -10.57 2.46
N TYR A 481 43.42 -10.58 3.26
CA TYR A 481 42.32 -9.61 3.16
C TYR A 481 42.36 -8.56 4.28
N ARG A 482 41.75 -7.40 4.04
CA ARG A 482 41.45 -6.39 5.06
C ARG A 482 39.95 -6.37 5.32
N CYS A 483 39.51 -7.04 6.37
CA CYS A 483 38.12 -7.01 6.82
C CYS A 483 37.82 -5.70 7.57
N VAL A 484 36.66 -5.10 7.30
CA VAL A 484 36.08 -4.01 8.08
C VAL A 484 34.82 -4.55 8.73
N TYR A 485 34.68 -4.38 10.04
CA TYR A 485 33.52 -4.83 10.80
C TYR A 485 32.69 -3.61 11.21
N VAL A 486 31.46 -3.51 10.72
CA VAL A 486 30.43 -2.64 11.29
C VAL A 486 29.83 -3.37 12.51
N THR A 487 29.32 -2.63 13.49
CA THR A 487 28.72 -3.21 14.71
C THR A 487 27.60 -2.30 15.20
N ASP A 488 26.37 -2.69 14.91
CA ASP A 488 25.18 -1.91 15.24
C ASP A 488 24.77 -2.17 16.71
N LEU A 489 24.55 -1.09 17.45
CA LEU A 489 24.18 -1.13 18.86
C LEU A 489 22.69 -0.82 19.04
N VAL A 490 21.87 -1.88 19.07
CA VAL A 490 20.43 -1.75 19.34
C VAL A 490 20.20 -1.53 20.84
N VAL A 491 19.80 -0.32 21.23
CA VAL A 491 19.42 0.01 22.61
C VAL A 491 17.95 -0.35 22.83
N VAL A 492 17.69 -1.39 23.62
CA VAL A 492 16.32 -1.81 23.98
C VAL A 492 15.94 -1.24 25.35
N THR A 493 15.04 -0.25 25.36
CA THR A 493 14.51 0.35 26.59
C THR A 493 13.25 -0.36 27.05
N THR A 494 13.31 -1.06 28.19
CA THR A 494 12.16 -1.78 28.77
C THR A 494 11.62 -1.03 29.99
N THR A 495 10.47 -0.38 29.84
CA THR A 495 9.76 0.28 30.95
C THR A 495 8.98 -0.75 31.77
N VAL A 496 9.24 -0.83 33.08
CA VAL A 496 8.51 -1.68 34.02
C VAL A 496 7.78 -0.81 35.04
N TYR A 497 6.46 -0.96 35.13
CA TYR A 497 5.65 -0.30 36.15
C TYR A 497 5.53 -1.18 37.39
N VAL A 498 5.75 -0.60 38.57
CA VAL A 498 5.55 -1.25 39.87
C VAL A 498 4.60 -0.39 40.69
N THR A 499 3.39 -0.90 40.95
CA THR A 499 2.47 -0.30 41.91
C THR A 499 2.76 -0.84 43.30
N GLU A 500 3.16 0.04 44.22
CA GLU A 500 3.32 -0.29 45.63
C GLU A 500 1.96 -0.46 46.31
N GLY A 501 1.67 -1.66 46.80
CA GLY A 501 0.45 -1.95 47.53
C GLY A 501 0.62 -1.64 49.02
N ALA A 502 -0.25 -0.79 49.57
CA ALA A 502 -0.24 -0.45 51.00
C ALA A 502 -0.39 -1.72 51.87
N ALA A 503 0.52 -1.89 52.84
CA ALA A 503 0.59 -3.11 53.64
C ALA A 503 -0.55 -3.20 54.69
N PRO A 504 -1.17 -4.38 54.88
CA PRO A 504 -2.10 -4.62 55.97
C PRO A 504 -1.37 -4.72 57.32
N THR A 505 -2.07 -4.37 58.41
CA THR A 505 -1.55 -4.47 59.78
C THR A 505 -1.44 -5.93 60.24
N ALA A 506 -0.49 -6.21 61.15
CA ALA A 506 0.07 -7.54 61.36
C ALA A 506 -0.61 -8.38 62.46
N THR A 507 -0.56 -9.71 62.32
CA THR A 507 -0.31 -10.71 63.40
C THR A 507 0.06 -12.07 62.75
N PRO A 508 0.74 -13.02 63.45
CA PRO A 508 1.75 -13.86 62.77
C PRO A 508 1.52 -15.39 62.68
N ALA A 509 2.04 -15.97 61.59
CA ALA A 509 2.74 -17.28 61.50
C ALA A 509 1.94 -18.60 61.69
N PRO A 510 2.51 -19.79 61.33
CA PRO A 510 3.17 -20.09 60.04
C PRO A 510 2.80 -21.48 59.46
N SER A 511 2.95 -21.69 58.14
CA SER A 511 3.42 -22.97 57.57
C SER A 511 3.72 -22.89 56.06
N SER A 512 4.50 -23.85 55.57
CA SER A 512 5.10 -23.97 54.25
C SER A 512 4.11 -24.08 53.06
N GLY A 513 4.38 -23.34 51.98
CA GLY A 513 3.78 -23.56 50.66
C GLY A 513 4.54 -22.79 49.56
N SER A 514 5.13 -23.51 48.60
CA SER A 514 5.90 -22.93 47.50
C SER A 514 5.00 -22.49 46.34
N TYR A 515 5.15 -21.25 45.88
CA TYR A 515 4.41 -20.70 44.73
C TYR A 515 5.34 -20.32 43.58
N MET A 516 5.18 -21.00 42.43
CA MET A 516 5.75 -20.54 41.16
C MET A 516 4.95 -19.33 40.66
N LYS A 517 5.63 -18.21 40.36
CA LYS A 517 5.00 -17.10 39.62
C LYS A 517 5.03 -17.40 38.12
N ARG A 518 3.86 -17.74 37.54
CA ARG A 518 3.62 -17.47 36.12
C ARG A 518 3.36 -15.98 35.94
N ALA A 519 4.06 -15.34 35.00
CA ALA A 519 3.70 -14.01 34.53
C ALA A 519 2.68 -14.14 33.40
N HIS A 520 1.53 -13.49 33.53
CA HIS A 520 0.59 -13.30 32.42
C HIS A 520 0.72 -11.86 31.91
N LEU A 521 1.01 -11.72 30.61
CA LEU A 521 1.04 -10.44 29.92
C LEU A 521 -0.31 -10.20 29.23
N HIS A 522 -0.94 -9.05 29.50
CA HIS A 522 -2.06 -8.54 28.72
C HIS A 522 -1.90 -7.03 28.51
N PRO A 523 -1.50 -6.57 27.31
CA PRO A 523 -1.43 -5.15 26.98
C PRO A 523 -2.81 -4.61 26.58
N ARG A 524 -3.61 -4.13 27.54
CA ARG A 524 -4.77 -3.26 27.21
C ARG A 524 -4.26 -1.86 26.88
N ARG A 525 -4.10 -1.53 25.60
CA ARG A 525 -4.01 -0.12 25.15
C ARG A 525 -5.40 0.52 25.14
N ARG A 526 -5.48 1.80 25.49
CA ARG A 526 -6.69 2.62 25.31
C ARG A 526 -6.76 3.07 23.85
N LEU A 527 -7.96 3.20 23.30
CA LEU A 527 -8.16 4.06 22.14
C LEU A 527 -7.88 5.50 22.57
N HIS A 528 -7.09 6.21 21.78
CA HIS A 528 -7.36 7.62 21.52
C HIS A 528 -8.16 7.67 20.22
N MET A 529 -9.28 8.39 20.23
CA MET A 529 -9.95 8.81 19.00
C MET A 529 -9.25 10.09 18.51
N ALA A 530 -9.07 10.16 17.19
CA ALA A 530 -8.89 11.36 16.40
C ALA A 530 -9.96 11.31 15.30
#